data_AF-A0A512NA87-F1
#
_entry.id   AF-A0A512NA87-F1
#
_cell.length_a   1.000
_cell.length_b   1.000
_cell.length_c   1.000
_cell.angle_alpha   90.00
_cell.angle_beta   90.00
_cell.angle_gamma   90.00
#
_symmetry.space_group_name_H-M   'P 1'
#
loop_
_entity.id
_entity.type
_entity.pdbx_description
1 polymer ?
#
loop_
_entity_poly.entity_id
_entity_poly.type
_entity_poly.pdbx_seq_one_letter_code
_entity_poly.pdbx_strand_id
1 'polypeptide(L)'
;MIDRKAIAVNGRDYSVTLERFDQDTVSGGPSYHGYYVTIEGHGLTLKARKYDNGSDMSIQSGLKESDSDAIKVVRDIARQIFRTDQLLLLTTDNLVPYKEI
;
A
#
# COMPACT_ATOMS: atom_id res chain seq x y z
N MET A 1 -13.35 6.54 7.33
CA MET A 1 -12.50 7.19 8.38
C MET A 1 -11.12 7.39 7.80
N ILE A 2 -10.52 8.57 7.98
CA ILE A 2 -9.18 8.88 7.49
C ILE A 2 -8.24 9.04 8.69
N ASP A 3 -7.15 8.27 8.70
CA ASP A 3 -6.06 8.37 9.67
C ASP A 3 -4.79 8.87 8.96
N ARG A 4 -4.00 9.71 9.63
CA ARG A 4 -2.77 10.27 9.08
C ARG A 4 -1.63 10.02 10.05
N LYS A 5 -0.54 9.46 9.54
CA LYS A 5 0.65 9.11 10.32
C LYS A 5 1.89 9.72 9.68
N ALA A 6 2.82 10.19 10.50
CA ALA A 6 4.19 10.46 10.08
C ALA A 6 5.05 9.24 10.44
N ILE A 7 5.72 8.67 9.44
CA ILE A 7 6.58 7.49 9.61
C ILE A 7 8.01 7.86 9.22
N ALA A 8 8.95 7.66 10.14
CA ALA A 8 10.35 7.86 9.88
C ALA A 8 10.97 6.58 9.28
N VAL A 9 11.65 6.71 8.14
CA VAL A 9 12.47 5.64 7.53
C VAL A 9 13.82 6.23 7.16
N ASN A 10 14.91 5.63 7.65
CA ASN A 10 16.28 6.10 7.42
C ASN A 10 16.47 7.61 7.72
N GLY A 11 15.84 8.11 8.79
CA GLY A 11 15.91 9.51 9.20
C GLY A 11 15.11 10.49 8.33
N ARG A 12 14.26 9.98 7.42
CA ARG A 12 13.37 10.77 6.57
C ARG A 12 11.92 10.50 6.96
N ASP A 13 11.16 11.56 7.22
CA ASP A 13 9.74 11.47 7.54
C ASP A 13 8.89 11.37 6.27
N TYR A 14 7.99 10.40 6.25
CA TYR A 14 6.99 10.20 5.21
C TYR A 14 5.59 10.39 5.80
N SER A 15 4.74 11.09 5.06
CA SER A 15 3.32 11.22 5.37
C SER A 15 2.59 10.00 4.83
N VAL A 16 1.88 9.29 5.70
CA VAL A 16 1.05 8.15 5.34
C VAL A 16 -0.39 8.46 5.67
N THR A 17 -1.25 8.46 4.66
CA THR A 17 -2.69 8.58 4.82
C THR A 17 -3.35 7.23 4.62
N LEU A 18 -4.18 6.82 5.59
CA LEU A 18 -4.95 5.59 5.61
C LEU A 18 -6.43 5.94 5.53
N GLU A 19 -7.09 5.54 4.45
CA GLU A 19 -8.53 5.71 4.28
C GLU A 19 -9.21 4.35 4.31
N ARG A 20 -10.05 4.14 5.33
CA ARG A 20 -10.82 2.90 5.47
C ARG A 20 -11.81 2.76 4.33
N PHE A 21 -11.84 1.59 3.69
CA PHE A 21 -12.90 1.20 2.78
C PHE A 21 -13.55 -0.10 3.23
N ASP A 22 -14.86 -0.16 3.04
CA ASP A 22 -15.69 -1.34 3.25
C ASP A 22 -16.51 -1.51 1.96
N GLN A 23 -16.20 -2.55 1.19
CA GLN A 23 -16.80 -2.81 -0.11
C GLN A 23 -17.58 -4.12 -0.05
N ASP A 24 -18.90 -3.99 0.06
CA ASP A 24 -19.81 -5.11 -0.06
C ASP A 24 -20.16 -5.32 -1.54
N THR A 25 -19.94 -6.54 -2.04
CA THR A 25 -20.19 -6.84 -3.47
C THR A 25 -21.68 -6.97 -3.78
N VAL A 26 -22.43 -7.68 -2.93
CA VAL A 26 -23.90 -7.86 -2.94
C VAL A 26 -24.32 -8.58 -1.66
N SER A 27 -25.62 -8.61 -1.33
CA SER A 27 -26.15 -9.41 -0.21
C SER A 27 -25.76 -10.89 -0.35
N GLY A 28 -24.93 -11.40 0.55
CA GLY A 28 -24.38 -12.76 0.53
C GLY A 28 -23.11 -12.95 -0.32
N GLY A 29 -22.60 -11.87 -0.95
CA GLY A 29 -21.32 -11.88 -1.65
C GLY A 29 -20.13 -11.63 -0.70
N PRO A 30 -18.89 -11.81 -1.17
CA PRO A 30 -17.69 -11.48 -0.41
C PRO A 30 -17.64 -9.97 -0.09
N SER A 31 -17.43 -9.65 1.18
CA SER A 31 -17.13 -8.30 1.63
C SER A 31 -15.62 -8.10 1.68
N TYR A 32 -15.15 -7.00 1.08
CA TYR A 32 -13.74 -6.63 1.08
C TYR A 32 -13.55 -5.41 1.97
N HIS A 33 -12.68 -5.55 2.96
CA HIS A 33 -12.39 -4.49 3.90
C HIS A 33 -10.89 -4.21 3.91
N GLY A 34 -10.52 -2.95 4.10
CA GLY A 34 -9.12 -2.58 4.14
C GLY A 34 -8.89 -1.09 4.14
N TYR A 35 -7.69 -0.71 3.70
CA TYR A 35 -7.25 0.68 3.62
C TYR A 35 -6.77 1.01 2.22
N TYR A 36 -7.22 2.15 1.71
CA TYR A 36 -6.45 2.90 0.72
C TYR A 36 -5.29 3.56 1.45
N VAL A 37 -4.08 3.37 0.91
CA VAL A 37 -2.84 3.83 1.50
C VAL A 37 -2.20 4.82 0.54
N THR A 38 -1.95 6.03 1.01
CA THR A 38 -1.18 7.04 0.26
C THR A 38 0.09 7.34 1.04
N ILE A 39 1.24 7.24 0.38
CA ILE A 39 2.56 7.55 0.96
C ILE A 39 3.16 8.70 0.18
N GLU A 40 3.52 9.78 0.88
CA GLU A 40 4.10 10.99 0.29
C GLU A 40 5.31 11.48 1.09
N GLY A 41 6.37 11.88 0.39
CA GLY A 41 7.55 12.48 1.00
C GLY A 41 8.83 12.22 0.22
N HIS A 42 9.77 13.16 0.25
CA HIS A 42 11.11 13.01 -0.34
C HIS A 42 11.11 12.56 -1.81
N GLY A 43 10.16 13.07 -2.60
CA GLY A 43 10.01 12.72 -4.03
C GLY A 43 9.25 11.40 -4.30
N LEU A 44 8.78 10.70 -3.26
CA LEU A 44 7.89 9.56 -3.37
C LEU A 44 6.43 10.02 -3.30
N THR A 45 5.61 9.54 -4.23
CA THR A 45 4.14 9.63 -4.20
C THR A 45 3.59 8.30 -4.65
N LEU A 46 3.04 7.52 -3.72
CA LEU A 46 2.54 6.17 -3.98
C LEU A 46 1.10 6.01 -3.51
N LYS A 47 0.34 5.24 -4.29
CA LYS A 47 -0.99 4.76 -3.92
C LYS A 47 -0.98 3.24 -3.86
N ALA A 48 -1.54 2.70 -2.78
CA ALA A 48 -1.65 1.28 -2.54
C ALA A 48 -2.98 0.93 -1.88
N ARG A 49 -3.27 -0.36 -1.80
CA ARG A 49 -4.41 -0.93 -1.10
C ARG A 49 -3.91 -2.05 -0.18
N LYS A 50 -4.41 -2.09 1.05
CA LYS A 50 -4.16 -3.18 1.99
C LYS A 50 -5.50 -3.74 2.46
N TYR A 51 -5.79 -5.00 2.14
CA TYR A 51 -6.96 -5.70 2.67
C TYR A 51 -6.69 -6.16 4.11
N ASP A 52 -7.71 -6.24 4.96
CA ASP A 52 -7.55 -6.69 6.35
C ASP A 52 -7.07 -8.15 6.45
N ASN A 53 -7.62 -9.00 5.59
CA ASN A 53 -7.32 -10.43 5.51
C ASN A 53 -6.15 -10.76 4.56
N GLY A 54 -5.70 -9.80 3.75
CA GLY A 54 -4.55 -9.98 2.86
C GLY A 54 -3.24 -9.96 3.64
N SER A 55 -2.25 -10.75 3.24
CA SER A 55 -0.90 -10.65 3.80
C SER A 55 -0.08 -9.57 3.13
N ASP A 56 -0.38 -9.20 1.88
CA ASP A 56 0.35 -8.21 1.09
C ASP A 56 -0.27 -6.81 1.12
N MET A 57 0.53 -5.80 0.78
CA MET A 57 0.07 -4.47 0.39
C MET A 57 0.23 -4.30 -1.13
N SER A 58 -0.89 -4.11 -1.82
CA SER A 58 -0.92 -4.02 -3.28
C SER A 58 -0.73 -2.57 -3.74
N ILE A 59 0.38 -2.30 -4.40
CA ILE A 59 0.78 -0.99 -4.91
C ILE A 59 0.12 -0.77 -6.27
N GLN A 60 -0.73 0.25 -6.35
CA GLN A 60 -1.50 0.61 -7.54
C GLN A 60 -0.74 1.57 -8.46
N SER A 61 0.06 2.48 -7.89
CA SER A 61 0.86 3.43 -8.66
C SER A 61 1.94 4.08 -7.80
N GLY A 62 2.89 4.74 -8.47
CA GLY A 62 3.95 5.52 -7.81
C GLY A 62 5.25 4.76 -7.55
N LEU A 63 5.34 3.50 -7.98
CA LEU A 63 6.56 2.72 -8.00
C LEU A 63 6.68 1.92 -9.30
N LYS A 64 7.92 1.75 -9.76
CA LYS A 64 8.34 0.78 -10.76
C LYS A 64 9.23 -0.27 -10.11
N GLU A 65 9.36 -1.43 -10.73
CA GLU A 65 10.26 -2.50 -10.26
C GLU A 65 11.72 -2.05 -10.13
N SER A 66 12.14 -1.10 -10.98
CA SER A 66 13.48 -0.52 -10.94
C SER A 66 13.75 0.34 -9.70
N ASP A 67 12.71 0.77 -8.97
CA ASP A 67 12.80 1.76 -7.90
C ASP A 67 13.21 1.13 -6.55
N SER A 68 14.30 0.35 -6.57
CA SER A 68 14.73 -0.52 -5.46
C SER A 68 14.83 0.16 -4.10
N ASP A 69 15.31 1.41 -4.05
CA ASP A 69 15.41 2.16 -2.79
C ASP A 69 14.04 2.65 -2.28
N ALA A 70 13.16 3.06 -3.18
CA ALA A 70 11.79 3.43 -2.82
C ALA A 70 10.97 2.21 -2.39
N ILE A 71 11.19 1.04 -3.01
CA ILE A 71 10.61 -0.23 -2.59
C ILE A 71 11.02 -0.57 -1.14
N LYS A 72 12.31 -0.42 -0.78
CA LYS A 72 12.76 -0.64 0.62
C LYS A 72 12.04 0.29 1.59
N VAL A 73 11.90 1.57 1.24
CA VAL A 73 11.17 2.54 2.07
C VAL A 73 9.72 2.12 2.28
N VAL A 74 9.03 1.77 1.20
CA VAL A 74 7.62 1.36 1.24
C VAL A 74 7.45 0.06 2.04
N ARG A 75 8.39 -0.88 1.90
CA ARG A 75 8.41 -2.13 2.68
C ARG A 75 8.54 -1.85 4.17
N ASP A 76 9.44 -0.95 4.57
CA ASP A 76 9.61 -0.60 5.98
C ASP A 76 8.39 0.16 6.54
N ILE A 77 7.75 1.02 5.74
CA ILE A 77 6.48 1.65 6.13
C ILE A 77 5.38 0.58 6.31
N ALA A 78 5.25 -0.36 5.37
CA ALA A 78 4.28 -1.44 5.44
C ALA A 78 4.48 -2.32 6.68
N ARG A 79 5.74 -2.61 7.05
CA ARG A 79 6.09 -3.35 8.27
C ARG A 79 5.66 -2.60 9.52
N GLN A 80 5.92 -1.29 9.58
CA GLN A 80 5.60 -0.48 10.75
C GLN A 80 4.08 -0.33 10.97
N ILE A 81 3.31 -0.16 9.89
CA ILE A 81 1.86 0.09 9.99
C ILE A 81 1.06 -1.21 10.01
N PHE A 82 1.34 -2.12 9.09
CA PHE A 82 0.52 -3.30 8.81
C PHE A 82 1.18 -4.61 9.23
N ARG A 83 2.42 -4.57 9.75
CA ARG A 83 3.20 -5.77 10.11
C ARG A 83 3.37 -6.75 8.95
N THR A 84 3.48 -6.23 7.74
CA THR A 84 3.76 -7.00 6.53
C THR A 84 4.94 -6.43 5.78
N ASP A 85 5.73 -7.31 5.17
CA ASP A 85 6.80 -6.98 4.24
C ASP A 85 6.53 -7.45 2.80
N GLN A 86 5.39 -8.09 2.57
CA GLN A 86 4.92 -8.52 1.26
C GLN A 86 4.33 -7.33 0.52
N LEU A 87 4.93 -7.00 -0.61
CA LEU A 87 4.48 -5.94 -1.51
C LEU A 87 4.11 -6.55 -2.86
N LEU A 88 3.00 -6.08 -3.41
CA LEU A 88 2.50 -6.55 -4.70
C LEU A 88 2.42 -5.38 -5.67
N LEU A 89 3.26 -5.32 -6.69
CA LEU A 89 3.15 -4.29 -7.73
C LEU A 89 2.05 -4.68 -8.72
N LEU A 90 1.05 -3.83 -8.85
CA LEU A 90 0.03 -3.93 -9.90
C LEU A 90 0.59 -3.29 -11.16
N THR A 91 0.67 -4.06 -12.24
CA THR A 91 1.05 -3.54 -13.55
C THR A 91 -0.05 -2.60 -14.07
N THR A 92 0.35 -1.65 -14.93
CA THR A 92 -0.46 -0.52 -15.42
C THR A 92 -1.80 -0.89 -16.05
N ASP A 93 -2.03 -2.16 -16.36
CA ASP A 93 -3.22 -2.59 -17.09
C ASP A 93 -4.36 -3.04 -16.17
N ASN A 94 -4.20 -3.04 -14.83
CA ASN A 94 -5.15 -3.63 -13.86
C ASN A 94 -5.57 -5.08 -14.21
N LEU A 95 -4.88 -5.67 -15.18
CA LEU A 95 -5.04 -7.01 -15.69
C LEU A 95 -3.78 -7.75 -15.25
N VAL A 96 -4.02 -8.79 -14.45
CA VAL A 96 -3.08 -9.80 -13.99
C VAL A 96 -1.95 -10.01 -15.02
N PRO A 97 -0.69 -9.77 -14.65
CA PRO A 97 -0.06 -10.46 -13.53
C PRO A 97 0.43 -9.52 -12.43
N TYR A 98 0.02 -9.84 -11.22
CA TYR A 98 0.64 -9.36 -10.00
C TYR A 98 2.10 -9.81 -9.97
N LYS A 99 3.03 -8.91 -9.64
CA LYS A 99 4.41 -9.30 -9.35
C LYS A 99 4.73 -9.03 -7.89
N GLU A 100 5.06 -10.10 -7.18
CA GLU A 100 5.60 -10.01 -5.82
C GLU A 100 7.03 -9.46 -5.91
N ILE A 101 7.33 -8.44 -5.11
CA ILE A 101 8.61 -7.70 -5.14
C ILE A 101 9.24 -7.49 -3.78
#